data_AF-A0A531KGU2-F1
#
_entry.id   AF-A0A531KGU2-F1
#
_cell.length_a   1.000
_cell.length_b   1.000
_cell.length_c   1.000
_cell.angle_alpha   90.00
_cell.angle_beta   90.00
_cell.angle_gamma   90.00
#
_symmetry.space_group_name_H-M   'P 1'
#
loop_
_entity.id
_entity.type
_entity.pdbx_description
1 polymer ?
#
loop_
_entity_poly.entity_id
_entity_poly.type
_entity_poly.pdbx_seq_one_letter_code
_entity_poly.pdbx_strand_id
1 'polypeptide(L)'
;EKLFSVLGGSMGGMQVLQWASSYPERVFSALPIATGARHSSQNIAFHEVGRQAVMADPDWHGGKYFEQGKRPEKGLAVARMAAHITYLSEAALHRKFGRNLQDREALTFGFDADFQIESYLRHQGMTFVDRFDANSYLYMTRAMDYFDLAADHGGRLADAFAGTKTRFCLVSF
;
A
#
# COMPACT_ATOMS: atom_id res chain seq x y z
N GLU A 1 29.45 -10.97 -5.32
CA GLU A 1 28.42 -10.94 -6.38
C GLU A 1 27.86 -9.53 -6.53
N LYS A 2 27.74 -8.99 -7.76
CA LYS A 2 27.18 -7.66 -8.06
C LYS A 2 25.88 -7.81 -8.86
N LEU A 3 24.88 -7.02 -8.50
CA LEU A 3 23.60 -6.92 -9.19
C LEU A 3 23.69 -5.86 -10.28
N PHE A 4 23.27 -6.20 -11.50
CA PHE A 4 23.24 -5.25 -12.61
C PHE A 4 22.19 -4.14 -12.36
N SER A 5 20.99 -4.51 -11.94
CA SER A 5 19.93 -3.55 -11.66
C SER A 5 19.01 -4.03 -10.55
N VAL A 6 18.51 -3.08 -9.76
CA VAL A 6 17.51 -3.29 -8.71
C VAL A 6 16.36 -2.36 -9.00
N LEU A 7 15.17 -2.92 -9.22
CA LEU A 7 13.99 -2.17 -9.62
C LEU A 7 12.78 -2.54 -8.76
N GLY A 8 11.94 -1.55 -8.46
CA GLY A 8 10.80 -1.76 -7.58
C GLY A 8 9.88 -0.55 -7.52
N GLY A 9 8.58 -0.83 -7.53
CA GLY A 9 7.51 0.16 -7.40
C GLY A 9 6.97 0.25 -5.97
N SER A 10 6.53 1.44 -5.54
CA SER A 10 5.90 1.65 -4.23
C SER A 10 6.78 1.11 -3.09
N MET A 11 6.30 0.21 -2.23
CA MET A 11 7.12 -0.46 -1.20
C MET A 11 8.40 -1.09 -1.77
N GLY A 12 8.35 -1.67 -2.98
CA GLY A 12 9.55 -2.22 -3.62
C GLY A 12 10.57 -1.14 -3.95
N GLY A 13 10.12 0.08 -4.23
CA GLY A 13 11.00 1.24 -4.44
C GLY A 13 11.69 1.67 -3.15
N MET A 14 11.06 1.53 -1.99
CA MET A 14 11.72 1.72 -0.69
C MET A 14 12.85 0.72 -0.49
N GLN A 15 12.60 -0.55 -0.85
CA GLN A 15 13.63 -1.58 -0.80
C GLN A 15 14.79 -1.30 -1.77
N VAL A 16 14.50 -0.78 -2.96
CA VAL A 16 15.52 -0.34 -3.93
C VAL A 16 16.42 0.74 -3.31
N LEU A 17 15.82 1.76 -2.68
CA LEU A 17 16.56 2.82 -2.01
C LEU A 17 17.42 2.27 -0.87
N GLN A 18 16.87 1.38 -0.05
CA GLN A 18 17.60 0.71 1.03
C GLN A 18 18.79 -0.10 0.49
N TRP A 19 18.61 -0.87 -0.58
CA TRP A 19 19.68 -1.66 -1.17
C TRP A 19 20.78 -0.80 -1.76
N ALA A 20 20.43 0.28 -2.45
CA ALA A 20 21.40 1.21 -3.01
C ALA A 20 22.21 1.95 -1.92
N SER A 21 21.60 2.19 -0.76
CA SER A 21 22.27 2.81 0.39
C SER A 21 23.14 1.82 1.18
N SER A 22 22.62 0.64 1.54
CA SER A 22 23.34 -0.35 2.35
C SER A 22 24.40 -1.15 1.59
N TYR A 23 24.24 -1.29 0.27
CA TYR A 23 25.12 -2.13 -0.55
C TYR A 23 25.61 -1.42 -1.83
N PRO A 24 26.23 -0.23 -1.71
CA PRO A 24 26.58 0.61 -2.87
C PRO A 24 27.57 -0.06 -3.83
N GLU A 25 28.42 -0.97 -3.34
CA GLU A 25 29.36 -1.73 -4.18
C GLU A 25 28.73 -2.94 -4.89
N ARG A 26 27.52 -3.33 -4.49
CA ARG A 26 26.78 -4.47 -5.06
C ARG A 26 25.68 -4.04 -6.02
N VAL A 27 25.23 -2.79 -6.00
CA VAL A 27 24.17 -2.30 -6.87
C VAL A 27 24.74 -1.42 -7.97
N PHE A 28 24.82 -1.93 -9.20
CA PHE A 28 25.29 -1.13 -10.33
C PHE A 28 24.28 -0.04 -10.75
N SER A 29 22.99 -0.39 -10.81
CA SER A 29 21.91 0.56 -11.11
C SER A 29 20.67 0.32 -10.25
N ALA A 30 19.93 1.40 -9.96
CA ALA A 30 18.74 1.40 -9.11
C ALA A 30 17.60 2.17 -9.78
N LEU A 31 16.43 1.53 -9.86
CA LEU A 31 15.19 2.07 -10.44
C LEU A 31 14.06 2.05 -9.41
N PRO A 32 14.03 3.02 -8.48
CA PRO A 32 12.88 3.23 -7.61
C PRO A 32 11.74 3.92 -8.39
N ILE A 33 10.55 3.34 -8.33
CA ILE A 33 9.37 3.78 -9.09
C ILE A 33 8.24 4.14 -8.12
N ALA A 34 7.64 5.32 -8.24
CA ALA A 34 6.48 5.76 -7.46
C ALA A 34 6.61 5.45 -5.95
N THR A 35 7.72 5.88 -5.34
CA THR A 35 8.09 5.60 -3.95
C THR A 35 8.65 6.85 -3.27
N GLY A 36 8.88 6.78 -1.96
CA GLY A 36 9.63 7.77 -1.19
C GLY A 36 10.73 7.15 -0.35
N ALA A 37 11.61 8.01 0.20
CA ALA A 37 12.61 7.63 1.21
C ALA A 37 12.02 7.47 2.63
N ARG A 38 10.75 7.86 2.79
CA ARG A 38 9.91 7.64 3.96
C ARG A 38 8.45 7.88 3.59
N HIS A 39 7.53 7.47 4.46
CA HIS A 39 6.13 7.86 4.34
C HIS A 39 5.85 9.30 4.78
N SER A 40 4.88 9.92 4.10
CA SER A 40 4.27 11.17 4.56
C SER A 40 3.24 10.90 5.66
N SER A 41 2.82 11.96 6.36
CA SER A 41 1.72 11.88 7.34
C SER A 41 0.43 11.33 6.73
N GLN A 42 0.13 11.67 5.47
CA GLN A 42 -1.04 11.17 4.77
C GLN A 42 -0.94 9.66 4.48
N ASN A 43 0.24 9.16 4.08
CA ASN A 43 0.43 7.72 3.88
C ASN A 43 0.20 6.95 5.18
N ILE A 44 0.78 7.42 6.28
CA ILE A 44 0.63 6.82 7.61
C ILE A 44 -0.84 6.84 8.04
N ALA A 45 -1.58 7.94 7.80
CA ALA A 45 -2.99 8.05 8.15
C ALA A 45 -3.86 7.01 7.42
N PHE A 46 -3.66 6.82 6.11
CA PHE A 46 -4.40 5.80 5.34
C PHE A 46 -4.07 4.39 5.81
N HIS A 47 -2.80 4.11 6.07
CA HIS A 47 -2.37 2.83 6.63
C HIS A 47 -2.99 2.57 8.01
N GLU A 48 -3.07 3.58 8.87
CA GLU A 48 -3.68 3.45 10.18
C GLU A 48 -5.16 3.13 10.10
N VAL A 49 -5.92 3.80 9.23
CA VAL A 49 -7.34 3.49 8.99
C VAL A 49 -7.51 2.03 8.56
N GLY A 50 -6.66 1.55 7.64
CA GLY A 50 -6.70 0.16 7.20
C GLY A 50 -6.38 -0.83 8.33
N ARG A 51 -5.38 -0.55 9.15
CA ARG A 51 -5.04 -1.40 10.32
C ARG A 51 -6.16 -1.43 11.34
N GLN A 52 -6.77 -0.28 11.65
CA GLN A 52 -7.89 -0.21 12.59
C GLN A 52 -9.11 -0.99 12.07
N ALA A 53 -9.41 -0.91 10.76
CA ALA A 53 -10.48 -1.71 10.17
C ALA A 53 -10.27 -3.21 10.37
N VAL A 54 -9.05 -3.71 10.17
CA VAL A 54 -8.69 -5.12 10.39
C VAL A 54 -8.78 -5.48 11.88
N MET A 55 -8.20 -4.68 12.77
CA MET A 55 -8.14 -4.98 14.20
C MET A 55 -9.51 -4.85 14.90
N ALA A 56 -10.43 -4.06 14.35
CA ALA A 56 -11.80 -3.94 14.84
C ALA A 56 -12.72 -5.08 14.40
N ASP A 57 -12.28 -5.92 13.45
CA ASP A 57 -13.05 -7.08 13.02
C ASP A 57 -13.13 -8.11 14.17
N PRO A 58 -14.34 -8.52 14.60
CA PRO A 58 -14.50 -9.52 15.66
C PRO A 58 -13.79 -10.85 15.37
N ASP A 59 -13.66 -11.21 14.09
CA ASP A 59 -12.99 -12.44 13.65
C ASP A 59 -11.45 -12.30 13.61
N TRP A 60 -10.87 -11.13 13.96
CA TRP A 60 -9.41 -10.95 14.05
C TRP A 60 -8.79 -11.61 15.29
N HIS A 61 -9.53 -11.68 16.40
CA HIS A 61 -9.10 -12.36 17.64
C HIS A 61 -7.67 -12.01 18.10
N GLY A 62 -7.31 -10.72 18.08
CA GLY A 62 -5.97 -10.30 18.53
C GLY A 62 -4.83 -10.83 17.65
N GLY A 63 -5.10 -11.16 16.39
CA GLY A 63 -4.14 -11.77 15.46
C GLY A 63 -4.08 -13.29 15.52
N LYS A 64 -4.87 -13.94 16.38
CA LYS A 64 -4.90 -15.41 16.55
C LYS A 64 -6.07 -16.08 15.82
N TYR A 65 -6.61 -15.46 14.78
CA TYR A 65 -7.78 -15.95 14.05
C TYR A 65 -7.60 -17.33 13.42
N PHE A 66 -6.37 -17.73 13.07
CA PHE A 66 -6.05 -19.09 12.61
C PHE A 66 -6.40 -20.16 13.65
N GLU A 67 -6.15 -19.90 14.95
CA GLU A 67 -6.48 -20.82 16.04
C GLU A 67 -7.99 -20.98 16.22
N GLN A 68 -8.76 -19.96 15.84
CA GLN A 68 -10.22 -19.94 15.91
C GLN A 68 -10.88 -20.48 14.63
N GLY A 69 -10.10 -20.86 13.60
CA GLY A 69 -10.63 -21.20 12.28
C GLY A 69 -11.37 -20.03 11.62
N LYS A 70 -10.99 -18.80 11.96
CA LYS A 70 -11.61 -17.54 11.51
C LYS A 70 -10.68 -16.74 10.61
N ARG A 71 -11.25 -15.75 9.93
CA ARG A 71 -10.53 -14.77 9.12
C ARG A 71 -11.24 -13.42 9.27
N PRO A 72 -10.53 -12.31 9.54
CA PRO A 72 -11.12 -10.98 9.62
C PRO A 72 -11.39 -10.41 8.22
N GLU A 73 -12.27 -11.07 7.48
CA GLU A 73 -12.52 -10.81 6.06
C GLU A 73 -13.15 -9.44 5.84
N LYS A 74 -14.05 -9.00 6.73
CA LYS A 74 -14.75 -7.72 6.61
C LYS A 74 -13.80 -6.57 6.84
N GLY A 75 -13.00 -6.65 7.90
CA GLY A 75 -11.98 -5.65 8.23
C GLY A 75 -10.92 -5.53 7.13
N LEU A 76 -10.42 -6.66 6.63
CA LEU A 76 -9.44 -6.67 5.54
C LEU A 76 -10.02 -6.15 4.22
N ALA A 77 -11.28 -6.46 3.90
CA ALA A 77 -11.95 -5.92 2.72
C ALA A 77 -12.08 -4.39 2.79
N VAL A 78 -12.50 -3.83 3.94
CA VAL A 78 -12.58 -2.37 4.13
C VAL A 78 -11.21 -1.71 4.02
N ALA A 79 -10.19 -2.31 4.66
CA ALA A 79 -8.80 -1.83 4.54
C ALA A 79 -8.33 -1.82 3.08
N ARG A 80 -8.67 -2.86 2.31
CA ARG A 80 -8.35 -2.93 0.89
C ARG A 80 -9.10 -1.87 0.08
N MET A 81 -10.38 -1.63 0.35
CA MET A 81 -11.16 -0.59 -0.32
C MET A 81 -10.53 0.78 -0.14
N ALA A 82 -10.18 1.14 1.10
CA ALA A 82 -9.52 2.40 1.41
C ALA A 82 -8.18 2.54 0.69
N ALA A 83 -7.33 1.50 0.74
CA ALA A 83 -6.05 1.49 0.04
C ALA A 83 -6.22 1.62 -1.49
N HIS A 84 -7.22 0.94 -2.06
CA HIS A 84 -7.44 0.93 -3.51
C HIS A 84 -7.85 2.31 -4.06
N ILE A 85 -8.56 3.11 -3.26
CA ILE A 85 -8.85 4.51 -3.62
C ILE A 85 -7.55 5.30 -3.80
N THR A 86 -6.56 5.09 -2.93
CA THR A 86 -5.27 5.82 -3.01
C THR A 86 -4.41 5.45 -4.22
N TYR A 87 -4.71 4.34 -4.89
CA TYR A 87 -3.97 3.87 -6.08
C TYR A 87 -4.51 4.45 -7.38
N LEU A 88 -5.67 5.11 -7.34
CA LEU A 88 -6.35 5.62 -8.51
C LEU A 88 -6.44 7.14 -8.43
N SER A 89 -6.21 7.82 -9.54
CA SER A 89 -6.45 9.26 -9.60
C SER A 89 -7.94 9.55 -9.61
N GLU A 90 -8.33 10.68 -9.02
CA GLU A 90 -9.71 11.15 -9.03
C GLU A 90 -10.28 11.25 -10.46
N ALA A 91 -9.49 11.78 -11.39
CA ALA A 91 -9.89 11.88 -12.80
C ALA A 91 -10.14 10.50 -13.44
N ALA A 92 -9.33 9.48 -13.10
CA ALA A 92 -9.54 8.12 -13.61
C ALA A 92 -10.81 7.48 -13.03
N LEU A 93 -11.07 7.67 -11.74
CA LEU A 93 -12.30 7.22 -11.09
C LEU A 93 -13.53 7.91 -11.68
N HIS A 94 -13.49 9.23 -11.83
CA HIS A 94 -14.57 10.01 -12.41
C HIS A 94 -14.86 9.59 -13.85
N ARG A 95 -13.83 9.44 -14.69
CA ARG A 95 -14.00 8.99 -16.07
C ARG A 95 -14.59 7.58 -16.17
N LYS A 96 -14.23 6.69 -15.24
CA LYS A 96 -14.67 5.29 -15.28
C LYS A 96 -16.09 5.10 -14.73
N PHE A 97 -16.45 5.79 -13.65
CA PHE A 97 -17.68 5.51 -12.90
C PHE A 97 -18.63 6.71 -12.83
N GLY A 98 -18.11 7.94 -12.87
CA GLY A 98 -18.90 9.15 -12.66
C GLY A 98 -19.76 9.05 -11.40
N ARG A 99 -21.06 9.33 -11.56
CA ARG A 99 -22.09 9.12 -10.53
C ARG A 99 -23.12 8.07 -10.99
N ASN A 100 -22.69 7.12 -11.82
CA ASN A 100 -23.60 6.14 -12.43
C ASN A 100 -24.09 5.12 -11.39
N LEU A 101 -25.36 4.73 -11.52
CA LEU A 101 -25.97 3.70 -10.69
C LEU A 101 -25.60 2.29 -11.17
N GLN A 102 -25.57 1.34 -10.25
CA GLN A 102 -25.33 -0.07 -10.52
C GLN A 102 -26.68 -0.79 -10.73
N ASP A 103 -26.98 -1.20 -11.97
CA ASP A 103 -28.15 -2.01 -12.33
C ASP A 103 -29.49 -1.47 -11.79
N ARG A 104 -29.61 -0.14 -11.67
CA ARG A 104 -30.77 0.55 -11.07
C ARG A 104 -31.07 1.87 -11.78
N GLU A 105 -32.34 2.27 -11.75
CA GLU A 105 -32.83 3.53 -12.34
C GLU A 105 -33.02 4.65 -11.31
N ALA A 106 -33.11 4.33 -10.02
CA ALA A 106 -33.36 5.28 -8.95
C ALA A 106 -32.50 5.01 -7.72
N LEU A 107 -32.22 6.08 -6.96
CA LEU A 107 -31.56 5.99 -5.66
C LEU A 107 -32.45 5.26 -4.66
N THR A 108 -31.83 4.45 -3.82
CA THR A 108 -32.49 3.82 -2.69
C THR A 108 -31.90 4.35 -1.38
N PHE A 109 -32.65 4.24 -0.29
CA PHE A 109 -32.19 4.68 1.04
C PHE A 109 -31.63 3.51 1.86
N GLY A 110 -31.06 2.50 1.18
CA GLY A 110 -30.42 1.33 1.78
C GLY A 110 -28.90 1.43 1.80
N PHE A 111 -28.25 0.40 2.34
CA PHE A 111 -26.78 0.28 2.38
C PHE A 111 -26.25 -0.75 1.36
N ASP A 112 -27.07 -1.15 0.39
CA ASP A 112 -26.60 -1.90 -0.78
C ASP A 112 -25.80 -1.01 -1.73
N ALA A 113 -25.13 -1.59 -2.72
CA ALA A 113 -24.35 -0.83 -3.68
C ALA A 113 -25.28 -0.18 -4.70
N ASP A 114 -25.57 1.11 -4.53
CA ASP A 114 -26.36 1.89 -5.47
C ASP A 114 -25.49 2.45 -6.59
N PHE A 115 -24.22 2.79 -6.29
CA PHE A 115 -23.29 3.29 -7.29
C PHE A 115 -22.35 2.21 -7.83
N GLN A 116 -21.98 2.33 -9.11
CA GLN A 116 -21.03 1.41 -9.75
C GLN A 116 -19.68 1.36 -9.01
N ILE A 117 -19.22 2.50 -8.48
CA ILE A 117 -17.98 2.57 -7.69
C ILE A 117 -18.07 1.78 -6.37
N GLU A 118 -19.23 1.76 -5.73
CA GLU A 118 -19.45 0.98 -4.50
C GLU A 118 -19.37 -0.51 -4.79
N SER A 119 -20.08 -0.96 -5.83
CA SER A 119 -20.02 -2.36 -6.29
C SER A 119 -18.59 -2.77 -6.66
N TYR A 120 -17.89 -1.91 -7.41
CA TYR A 120 -16.50 -2.14 -7.78
C TYR A 120 -15.57 -2.27 -6.57
N LEU A 121 -15.66 -1.35 -5.59
CA LEU A 121 -14.81 -1.39 -4.40
C LEU A 121 -15.10 -2.62 -3.54
N ARG A 122 -16.38 -2.98 -3.35
CA ARG A 122 -16.76 -4.21 -2.65
C ARG A 122 -16.15 -5.45 -3.32
N HIS A 123 -16.25 -5.54 -4.64
CA HIS A 123 -15.66 -6.65 -5.40
C HIS A 123 -14.13 -6.70 -5.29
N GLN A 124 -13.44 -5.56 -5.36
CA GLN A 124 -11.99 -5.48 -5.16
C GLN A 124 -11.57 -5.86 -3.73
N GLY A 125 -12.38 -5.49 -2.73
CA GLY A 125 -12.18 -5.87 -1.34
C GLY A 125 -12.25 -7.39 -1.16
N MET A 126 -13.35 -8.02 -1.59
CA MET A 126 -13.56 -9.46 -1.44
C MET A 126 -12.49 -10.29 -2.16
N THR A 127 -12.23 -9.99 -3.44
CA THR A 127 -11.21 -10.72 -4.24
C THR A 127 -9.80 -10.64 -3.63
N PHE A 128 -9.51 -9.57 -2.90
CA PHE A 128 -8.21 -9.42 -2.23
C PHE A 128 -8.11 -10.30 -0.98
N VAL A 129 -9.18 -10.40 -0.20
CA VAL A 129 -9.21 -11.21 1.03
C VAL A 129 -8.92 -12.67 0.74
N ASP A 130 -9.39 -13.20 -0.40
CA ASP A 130 -9.14 -14.61 -0.78
C ASP A 130 -7.67 -14.96 -0.96
N ARG A 131 -6.82 -13.98 -1.26
CA ARG A 131 -5.41 -14.17 -1.64
C ARG A 131 -4.41 -13.49 -0.73
N PHE A 132 -4.86 -12.83 0.34
CA PHE A 132 -3.98 -12.08 1.22
C PHE A 132 -4.34 -12.28 2.69
N ASP A 133 -3.30 -12.27 3.53
CA ASP A 133 -3.42 -12.50 4.96
C ASP A 133 -3.51 -11.18 5.74
N ALA A 134 -4.39 -11.13 6.74
CA ALA A 134 -4.68 -9.91 7.49
C ALA A 134 -3.51 -9.46 8.37
N ASN A 135 -2.86 -10.38 9.08
CA ASN A 135 -1.67 -10.06 9.87
C ASN A 135 -0.53 -9.60 8.96
N SER A 136 -0.33 -10.24 7.82
CA SER A 136 0.65 -9.81 6.82
C SER A 136 0.40 -8.38 6.36
N TYR A 137 -0.86 -7.99 6.13
CA TYR A 137 -1.24 -6.61 5.83
C TYR A 137 -0.86 -5.64 6.97
N LEU A 138 -1.16 -6.00 8.22
CA LEU A 138 -0.82 -5.19 9.39
C LEU A 138 0.70 -4.95 9.49
N TYR A 139 1.50 -6.02 9.38
CA TYR A 139 2.95 -5.93 9.51
C TYR A 139 3.61 -5.22 8.33
N MET A 140 3.14 -5.46 7.09
CA MET A 140 3.69 -4.78 5.92
C MET A 140 3.43 -3.27 5.95
N THR A 141 2.19 -2.84 6.24
CA THR A 141 1.89 -1.41 6.33
C THR A 141 2.65 -0.73 7.48
N ARG A 142 2.84 -1.44 8.60
CA ARG A 142 3.66 -0.95 9.72
C ARG A 142 5.14 -0.82 9.34
N ALA A 143 5.69 -1.79 8.62
CA ALA A 143 7.08 -1.74 8.16
C ALA A 143 7.30 -0.56 7.20
N MET A 144 6.35 -0.29 6.30
CA MET A 144 6.42 0.87 5.41
C MET A 144 6.34 2.21 6.17
N ASP A 145 5.49 2.29 7.21
CA ASP A 145 5.37 3.51 8.02
C ASP A 145 6.63 3.78 8.85
N TYR A 146 7.36 2.73 9.25
CA TYR A 146 8.61 2.85 10.01
C TYR A 146 9.84 3.08 9.13
N PHE A 147 9.74 2.84 7.83
CA PHE A 147 10.84 3.12 6.92
C PHE A 147 11.09 4.64 6.84
N ASP A 148 12.24 5.08 7.36
CA ASP A 148 12.76 6.43 7.19
C ASP A 148 14.27 6.39 6.94
N LEU A 149 14.65 6.34 5.66
CA LEU A 149 16.04 6.31 5.24
C LEU A 149 16.79 7.60 5.61
N ALA A 150 16.11 8.73 5.77
CA ALA A 150 16.78 9.95 6.21
C ALA A 150 17.12 9.88 7.69
N ALA A 151 16.24 9.34 8.52
CA ALA A 151 16.45 9.17 9.95
C ALA A 151 17.67 8.28 10.25
N ASP A 152 17.84 7.19 9.50
CA ASP A 152 19.00 6.29 9.60
C ASP A 152 20.33 6.99 9.27
N HIS A 153 20.27 8.13 8.57
CA HIS A 153 21.42 8.92 8.14
C HIS A 153 21.41 10.34 8.76
N GLY A 154 21.11 10.43 10.06
CA GLY A 154 21.22 11.69 10.82
C GLY A 154 20.26 12.78 10.38
N GLY A 155 19.14 12.40 9.75
CA GLY A 155 18.13 13.31 9.20
C GLY A 155 18.48 13.88 7.83
N ARG A 156 19.64 13.54 7.25
CA ARG A 156 20.08 14.06 5.94
C ARG A 156 20.09 12.94 4.92
N LEU A 157 19.01 12.86 4.12
CA LEU A 157 18.86 11.82 3.10
C LEU A 157 20.04 11.72 2.12
N ALA A 158 20.69 12.84 1.79
CA ALA A 158 21.85 12.84 0.88
C ALA A 158 23.01 11.96 1.39
N ASP A 159 23.17 11.86 2.71
CA ASP A 159 24.23 11.05 3.32
C ASP A 159 24.01 9.54 3.09
N ALA A 160 22.77 9.11 2.86
CA ALA A 160 22.43 7.72 2.53
C ALA A 160 23.05 7.26 1.20
N PHE A 161 23.44 8.20 0.34
CA PHE A 161 23.99 7.93 -0.99
C PHE A 161 25.36 8.59 -1.20
N ALA A 162 25.96 9.16 -0.16
CA ALA A 162 27.26 9.81 -0.27
C ALA A 162 28.34 8.79 -0.74
N GLY A 163 29.04 9.14 -1.82
CA GLY A 163 30.09 8.29 -2.39
C GLY A 163 29.59 7.05 -3.13
N THR A 164 28.27 6.87 -3.30
CA THR A 164 27.75 5.74 -4.08
C THR A 164 28.13 5.87 -5.56
N LYS A 165 28.47 4.74 -6.18
CA LYS A 165 28.68 4.62 -7.63
C LYS A 165 27.44 4.10 -8.36
N THR A 166 26.37 3.78 -7.61
CA THR A 166 25.11 3.31 -8.15
C THR A 166 24.49 4.36 -9.07
N ARG A 167 24.06 3.94 -10.25
CA ARG A 167 23.35 4.80 -11.21
C ARG A 167 21.85 4.78 -10.92
N PHE A 168 21.22 5.94 -10.80
CA PHE A 168 19.80 6.03 -10.50
C PHE A 168 18.97 6.44 -11.71
N CYS A 169 17.81 5.81 -11.88
CA CYS A 169 16.74 6.30 -12.73
C CYS A 169 15.46 6.34 -11.89
N LEU A 170 15.02 7.55 -11.55
CA LEU A 170 13.83 7.79 -10.73
C LEU A 170 12.60 7.91 -11.65
N VAL A 171 11.53 7.18 -11.33
CA VAL A 171 10.28 7.23 -12.11
C VAL A 171 9.12 7.62 -11.19
N SER A 172 8.36 8.63 -11.58
CA SER A 172 7.16 9.12 -10.89
C SER A 172 6.06 9.47 -11.89
N PHE A 173 4.80 9.51 -11.44
CA PHE A 173 3.62 9.88 -12.22
C PHE A 173 2.54 10.45 -11.32
#